data_AF-A0A2I2ZH03-F1
#
_entry.id   AF-A0A2I2ZH03-F1
#
_cell.length_a   1.000
_cell.length_b   1.000
_cell.length_c   1.000
_cell.angle_alpha   90.00
_cell.angle_beta   90.00
_cell.angle_gamma   90.00
#
_symmetry.space_group_name_H-M   'P 1'
#
loop_
_entity.id
_entity.type
_entity.pdbx_description
1 polymer ?
#
loop_
_entity_poly.entity_id
_entity_poly.type
_entity_poly.pdbx_seq_one_letter_code
_entity_poly.pdbx_strand_id
1 'polypeptide(L)'
;MHGREAGPFVCVCVFLASIPTPQTPLLQASLPPFHPASAGHPITGQQDAFRAFHPDLEFVGKFLKPLLIGELAPEEPSQDHGKNSKITEDFRALRKTAEDMNLFKTNHVFFLLLLAHIIALESIAWFTVFYFGNGWIPTLITAFVLATSQAQAGWLQHDYGHLSVYRKPKWNHLVHKFVIGHLKGASANWWNHRHFQHHAKPNIFHKDPDVNMLHVFVLGEWQPIE
;
A
#
# COMPACT_ATOMS: atom_id res chain seq x y z
N MET A 1 20.13 33.41 0.67
CA MET A 1 19.39 32.63 -0.35
C MET A 1 18.47 31.69 0.40
N HIS A 2 17.15 31.81 0.19
CA HIS A 2 16.11 31.16 0.99
C HIS A 2 16.15 29.63 0.81
N GLY A 3 16.40 28.90 1.91
CA GLY A 3 16.29 27.46 1.98
C GLY A 3 14.83 27.03 1.97
N ARG A 4 14.49 26.11 1.06
CA ARG A 4 13.21 25.40 1.08
C ARG A 4 13.34 24.23 2.04
N GLU A 5 12.56 24.27 3.12
CA GLU A 5 12.38 23.15 4.03
C GLU A 5 11.70 22.00 3.29
N ALA A 6 12.36 20.84 3.26
CA ALA A 6 11.76 19.60 2.82
C ALA A 6 10.85 19.09 3.93
N GLY A 7 9.54 19.33 3.79
CA GLY A 7 8.55 18.78 4.70
C GLY A 7 8.50 17.24 4.60
N PRO A 8 8.19 16.54 5.70
CA PRO A 8 8.09 15.08 5.68
C PRO A 8 6.90 14.65 4.82
N PHE A 9 7.13 13.72 3.88
CA PHE A 9 6.07 12.97 3.23
C PHE A 9 5.44 12.02 4.25
N VAL A 10 4.36 12.46 4.90
CA VAL A 10 3.62 11.65 5.87
C VAL A 10 2.60 10.78 5.12
N CYS A 11 2.89 9.48 5.00
CA CYS A 11 1.87 8.48 4.74
C CYS A 11 1.05 8.32 6.04
N VAL A 12 -0.17 8.86 6.06
CA VAL A 12 -1.03 8.84 7.25
C VAL A 12 -1.64 7.46 7.40
N CYS A 13 -0.97 6.62 8.18
CA CYS A 13 -1.45 5.30 8.55
C CYS A 13 -1.18 5.09 10.04
N VAL A 14 -2.19 4.56 10.75
CA VAL A 14 -2.22 4.15 12.17
C VAL A 14 -2.86 5.15 13.12
N PHE A 15 -4.06 4.83 13.59
CA PHE A 15 -4.45 4.96 15.00
C PHE A 15 -5.57 3.95 15.31
N LEU A 16 -5.38 3.11 16.33
CA LEU A 16 -6.37 2.78 17.38
C LEU A 16 -5.80 1.72 18.35
N ALA A 17 -5.32 2.20 19.50
CA ALA A 17 -5.12 1.51 20.78
C ALA A 17 -4.79 2.63 21.78
N SER A 18 -5.39 2.87 22.94
CA SER A 18 -6.31 2.14 23.81
C SER A 18 -6.97 3.19 24.72
N ILE A 19 -8.27 3.09 25.02
CA ILE A 19 -8.90 3.90 26.09
C ILE A 19 -9.75 2.98 26.99
N PRO A 20 -9.59 3.01 28.31
CA PRO A 20 -10.41 2.23 29.24
C PRO A 20 -11.77 2.93 29.47
N THR A 21 -12.87 2.21 29.28
CA THR A 21 -14.24 2.71 29.51
C THR A 21 -14.73 2.43 30.94
N PRO A 22 -15.36 3.39 31.64
CA PRO A 22 -16.26 3.11 32.75
C PRO A 22 -17.65 2.71 32.23
N GLN A 23 -18.28 1.76 32.92
CA GLN A 23 -19.57 1.17 32.58
C GLN A 23 -20.74 2.04 33.06
N THR A 24 -21.69 2.37 32.16
CA THR A 24 -23.03 2.88 32.52
C THR A 24 -24.07 2.29 31.56
N PRO A 25 -25.30 1.92 31.99
CA PRO A 25 -26.11 0.93 31.31
C PRO A 25 -26.97 1.47 30.16
N LEU A 26 -27.18 0.56 29.20
CA LEU A 26 -27.81 0.74 27.88
C LEU A 26 -29.31 1.06 27.96
N LEU A 27 -29.72 2.13 27.28
CA LEU A 27 -31.11 2.31 26.84
C LEU A 27 -31.23 1.86 25.38
N GLN A 28 -32.14 0.93 25.14
CA GLN A 28 -32.36 0.24 23.88
C GLN A 28 -33.09 1.16 22.89
N ALA A 29 -32.34 1.96 22.14
CA ALA A 29 -32.86 2.67 20.95
C ALA A 29 -32.49 1.87 19.70
N SER A 30 -33.47 1.67 18.82
CA SER A 30 -33.29 1.08 17.50
C SER A 30 -32.20 1.81 16.73
N LEU A 31 -31.06 1.15 16.50
CA LEU A 31 -29.89 1.74 15.85
C LEU A 31 -30.20 2.05 14.38
N PRO A 32 -30.00 3.30 13.92
CA PRO A 32 -30.01 3.61 12.49
C PRO A 32 -28.86 2.87 11.77
N PRO A 33 -28.96 2.68 10.44
CA PRO A 33 -27.88 2.08 9.65
C PRO A 33 -26.57 2.86 9.83
N PHE A 34 -25.47 2.12 9.95
CA PHE A 34 -24.12 2.67 10.07
C PHE A 34 -23.82 3.53 8.83
N HIS A 35 -23.96 4.84 8.97
CA HIS A 35 -23.57 5.81 7.96
C HIS A 35 -22.18 6.34 8.32
N PRO A 36 -21.12 5.99 7.55
CA PRO A 36 -19.77 6.55 7.76
C PRO A 36 -19.67 8.03 7.37
N ALA A 37 -20.80 8.70 7.17
CA ALA A 37 -20.94 10.14 7.07
C ALA A 37 -22.30 10.48 7.69
N SER A 38 -22.31 11.14 8.85
CA SER A 38 -23.52 11.87 9.25
C SER A 38 -23.79 12.89 8.14
N ALA A 39 -25.03 12.92 7.65
CA ALA A 39 -25.45 13.80 6.58
C ALA A 39 -25.27 15.26 7.03
N GLY A 40 -24.13 15.87 6.68
CA GLY A 40 -23.83 17.26 7.02
C GLY A 40 -22.38 17.56 7.40
N HIS A 41 -21.56 16.56 7.77
CA HIS A 41 -20.17 16.82 8.15
C HIS A 41 -19.20 16.74 6.95
N PRO A 42 -18.26 17.70 6.81
CA PRO A 42 -17.15 17.56 5.87
C PRO A 42 -16.37 16.27 6.16
N ILE A 43 -16.11 15.49 5.12
CA ILE A 43 -15.29 14.27 5.26
C ILE A 43 -13.93 14.66 5.83
N THR A 44 -13.51 14.01 6.92
CA THR A 44 -12.24 14.29 7.61
C THR A 44 -11.09 13.45 7.05
N GLY A 45 -9.85 13.81 7.37
CA GLY A 45 -8.68 13.05 6.90
C GLY A 45 -8.64 11.63 7.46
N GLN A 46 -9.21 11.40 8.64
CA GLN A 46 -9.39 10.05 9.21
C GLN A 46 -10.41 9.21 8.43
N GLN A 47 -11.50 9.80 7.94
CA GLN A 47 -12.47 9.09 7.12
C GLN A 47 -11.89 8.73 5.75
N ASP A 48 -11.05 9.59 5.17
CA ASP A 48 -10.32 9.32 3.93
C ASP A 48 -9.35 8.14 4.09
N ALA A 49 -8.57 8.12 5.18
CA ALA A 49 -7.70 6.99 5.51
C ALA A 49 -8.50 5.71 5.75
N PHE A 50 -9.57 5.79 6.54
CA PHE A 50 -10.43 4.64 6.81
C PHE A 50 -10.98 4.03 5.52
N ARG A 51 -11.50 4.85 4.59
CA ARG A 51 -11.99 4.38 3.29
C ARG A 51 -10.91 3.78 2.41
N ALA A 52 -9.67 4.29 2.48
CA ALA A 52 -8.54 3.73 1.73
C ALA A 52 -8.21 2.29 2.17
N PHE A 53 -8.34 1.99 3.47
CA PHE A 53 -8.11 0.65 4.02
C PHE A 53 -9.33 -0.27 3.96
N HIS A 54 -10.53 0.29 3.86
CA HIS A 54 -11.79 -0.44 3.93
C HIS A 54 -12.65 -0.18 2.67
N PRO A 55 -12.30 -0.79 1.53
CA PRO A 55 -13.02 -0.56 0.28
C PRO A 55 -14.45 -1.14 0.29
N ASP A 56 -14.72 -2.14 1.13
CA ASP A 56 -16.06 -2.73 1.33
C ASP A 56 -16.60 -2.33 2.72
N LEU A 57 -17.26 -1.17 2.77
CA LEU A 57 -17.81 -0.62 4.00
C LEU A 57 -18.99 -1.44 4.55
N GLU A 58 -19.73 -2.16 3.68
CA GLU A 58 -20.81 -3.03 4.12
C GLU A 58 -20.26 -4.25 4.85
N PHE A 59 -19.19 -4.85 4.33
CA PHE A 59 -18.51 -5.96 4.99
C PHE A 59 -17.94 -5.53 6.33
N VAL A 60 -17.22 -4.42 6.37
CA VAL A 60 -16.57 -3.91 7.58
C VAL A 60 -17.61 -3.49 8.62
N GLY A 61 -18.72 -2.88 8.19
CA GLY A 61 -19.83 -2.49 9.05
C GLY A 61 -20.42 -3.67 9.87
N LYS A 62 -20.31 -4.92 9.39
CA LYS A 62 -20.74 -6.10 10.16
C LYS A 62 -19.93 -6.29 11.44
N PHE A 63 -18.64 -5.93 11.42
CA PHE A 63 -17.72 -6.05 12.55
C PHE A 63 -17.66 -4.79 13.41
N LEU A 64 -18.06 -3.63 12.88
CA LEU A 64 -18.03 -2.37 13.62
C LEU A 64 -19.26 -2.14 14.50
N LYS A 65 -20.39 -2.82 14.25
CA LYS A 65 -21.61 -2.66 15.06
C LYS A 65 -21.38 -2.81 16.57
N PRO A 66 -20.64 -3.82 17.07
CA PRO A 66 -20.36 -3.95 18.50
C PRO A 66 -19.40 -2.87 19.05
N LEU A 67 -18.67 -2.18 18.18
CA LEU A 67 -17.70 -1.13 18.53
C LEU A 67 -18.30 0.28 18.45
N LEU A 68 -19.58 0.41 18.09
CA LEU A 68 -20.26 1.69 18.02
C LEU A 68 -20.52 2.24 19.42
N ILE A 69 -19.79 3.30 19.80
CA ILE A 69 -19.95 3.98 21.09
C ILE A 69 -21.08 5.02 21.03
N GLY A 70 -21.19 5.75 19.93
CA GLY A 70 -22.18 6.81 19.73
C GLY A 70 -21.98 7.54 18.40
N GLU A 71 -22.78 8.56 18.15
CA GLU A 71 -22.63 9.47 17.01
C GLU A 71 -21.92 10.76 17.44
N LEU A 72 -21.03 11.28 16.59
CA LEU A 72 -20.30 12.51 16.83
C LEU A 72 -21.26 13.71 16.78
N ALA A 73 -21.18 14.61 17.77
CA ALA A 73 -21.98 15.84 17.74
C ALA A 73 -21.51 16.76 16.60
N PRO A 74 -22.41 17.45 15.86
CA PRO A 74 -22.04 18.31 14.74
C PRO A 74 -21.05 19.44 15.08
N GLU A 75 -21.02 19.83 16.36
CA GLU A 75 -20.19 20.92 16.87
C GLU A 75 -18.82 20.42 17.38
N GLU A 76 -18.59 19.11 17.40
CA GLU A 76 -17.38 18.54 17.97
C GLU A 76 -16.16 18.84 17.08
N PRO A 77 -15.10 19.46 17.63
CA PRO A 77 -13.95 19.86 16.82
C PRO A 77 -13.17 18.64 16.33
N SER A 78 -12.78 18.67 15.05
CA SER A 78 -11.96 17.62 14.45
C SER A 78 -10.63 17.45 15.18
N GLN A 79 -10.32 16.20 15.54
CA GLN A 79 -9.04 15.81 16.14
C GLN A 79 -7.91 15.66 15.10
N ASP A 80 -8.08 16.15 13.87
CA ASP A 80 -7.07 16.06 12.81
C ASP A 80 -5.84 16.99 13.02
N HIS A 81 -5.56 17.44 14.26
CA HIS A 81 -4.37 18.18 14.69
C HIS A 81 -3.90 19.30 13.74
N GLY A 82 -4.82 20.08 13.16
CA GLY A 82 -4.46 21.20 12.28
C GLY A 82 -3.90 20.78 10.92
N LYS A 83 -4.30 19.60 10.39
CA LYS A 83 -4.06 19.26 8.98
C LYS A 83 -4.40 20.43 8.07
N ASN A 84 -3.46 20.79 7.20
CA ASN A 84 -3.61 21.89 6.27
C ASN A 84 -4.77 21.59 5.31
N SER A 85 -5.86 22.35 5.42
CA SER A 85 -7.08 22.14 4.61
C SER A 85 -6.79 22.26 3.12
N LYS A 86 -5.90 23.18 2.72
CA LYS A 86 -5.49 23.37 1.33
C LYS A 86 -4.83 22.11 0.76
N ILE A 87 -3.92 21.48 1.51
CA ILE A 87 -3.26 20.23 1.09
C ILE A 87 -4.29 19.10 0.92
N THR A 88 -5.27 19.03 1.82
CA THR A 88 -6.32 18.00 1.74
C THR A 88 -7.23 18.22 0.53
N GLU A 89 -7.62 19.46 0.26
CA GLU A 89 -8.40 19.85 -0.91
C GLU A 89 -7.63 19.61 -2.22
N ASP A 90 -6.35 19.98 -2.27
CA ASP A 90 -5.46 19.74 -3.42
C ASP A 90 -5.33 18.25 -3.72
N PHE A 91 -5.15 17.40 -2.69
CA PHE A 91 -5.08 15.95 -2.85
C PHE A 91 -6.40 15.37 -3.40
N ARG A 92 -7.55 15.87 -2.93
CA ARG A 92 -8.86 15.46 -3.43
C ARG A 92 -9.07 15.89 -4.88
N ALA A 93 -8.66 17.10 -5.25
CA ALA A 93 -8.72 17.58 -6.63
C ALA A 93 -7.84 16.73 -7.56
N LEU A 94 -6.62 16.39 -7.10
CA LEU A 94 -5.71 15.51 -7.84
C LEU A 94 -6.31 14.12 -8.04
N ARG A 95 -6.86 13.52 -6.98
CA ARG A 95 -7.52 12.21 -7.06
C ARG A 95 -8.67 12.24 -8.06
N LYS A 96 -9.55 13.25 -7.98
CA LYS A 96 -10.67 13.40 -8.90
C LYS A 96 -10.19 13.52 -10.35
N THR A 97 -9.14 14.29 -10.59
CA THR A 97 -8.52 14.41 -11.92
C THR A 97 -8.02 13.05 -12.43
N ALA A 98 -7.36 12.25 -11.57
CA ALA A 98 -6.91 10.92 -11.94
C ALA A 98 -8.06 9.94 -12.22
N GLU A 99 -9.18 10.05 -11.48
CA GLU A 99 -10.42 9.29 -11.72
C GLU A 99 -11.04 9.67 -13.07
N ASP A 100 -11.18 10.97 -13.35
CA ASP A 100 -11.75 11.50 -14.60
C ASP A 100 -10.90 11.10 -15.82
N MET A 101 -9.57 11.07 -15.66
CA MET A 101 -8.61 10.59 -16.66
C MET A 101 -8.59 9.06 -16.80
N ASN A 102 -9.38 8.33 -16.02
CA ASN A 102 -9.42 6.86 -16.00
C ASN A 102 -8.07 6.19 -15.68
N LEU A 103 -7.17 6.86 -14.94
CA LEU A 103 -5.83 6.34 -14.63
C LEU A 103 -5.87 5.09 -13.72
N PHE A 104 -6.99 4.85 -13.04
CA PHE A 104 -7.20 3.65 -12.21
C PHE A 104 -7.76 2.45 -12.98
N LYS A 105 -8.04 2.59 -14.29
CA LYS A 105 -8.45 1.45 -15.13
C LYS A 105 -7.23 0.66 -15.57
N THR A 106 -7.10 -0.56 -15.04
CA THR A 106 -5.99 -1.44 -15.37
C THR A 106 -6.05 -1.94 -16.82
N ASN A 107 -4.93 -1.88 -17.54
CA ASN A 107 -4.76 -2.52 -18.83
C ASN A 107 -4.23 -3.96 -18.68
N HIS A 108 -5.11 -4.96 -18.74
CA HIS A 108 -4.72 -6.36 -18.55
C HIS A 108 -3.77 -6.90 -19.63
N VAL A 109 -3.83 -6.37 -20.87
CA VAL A 109 -2.94 -6.79 -21.95
C VAL A 109 -1.51 -6.36 -21.65
N PHE A 110 -1.32 -5.15 -21.13
CA PHE A 110 0.00 -4.69 -20.67
C PHE A 110 0.61 -5.64 -19.63
N PHE A 111 -0.14 -6.00 -18.60
CA PHE A 111 0.34 -6.91 -17.55
C PHE A 111 0.61 -8.34 -18.06
N LEU A 112 -0.19 -8.83 -19.01
CA LEU A 112 0.04 -10.11 -19.67
C LEU A 112 1.34 -10.09 -20.50
N LEU A 113 1.53 -9.05 -21.31
CA LEU A 113 2.73 -8.89 -22.12
C LEU A 113 3.98 -8.69 -21.26
N LEU A 114 3.87 -7.98 -20.14
CA LEU A 114 4.96 -7.82 -19.18
C LEU A 114 5.35 -9.16 -18.54
N LEU A 115 4.37 -9.98 -18.14
CA LEU A 115 4.65 -11.33 -17.64
C LEU A 115 5.29 -12.22 -18.71
N ALA A 116 4.78 -12.18 -19.94
CA ALA A 116 5.36 -12.93 -21.06
C ALA A 116 6.80 -12.49 -21.37
N HIS A 117 7.07 -11.20 -21.31
CA HIS A 117 8.42 -10.64 -21.48
C HIS A 117 9.39 -11.15 -20.41
N ILE A 118 8.98 -11.15 -19.14
CA ILE A 118 9.77 -11.70 -18.03
C ILE A 118 10.08 -13.17 -18.26
N ILE A 119 9.07 -13.99 -18.60
CA ILE A 119 9.27 -15.42 -18.89
C ILE A 119 10.22 -15.64 -20.07
N ALA A 120 10.15 -14.78 -21.09
CA ALA A 120 11.07 -14.84 -22.22
C ALA A 120 12.51 -14.54 -21.79
N LEU A 121 12.74 -13.54 -20.93
CA LEU A 121 14.07 -13.24 -20.38
C LEU A 121 14.62 -14.39 -19.54
N GLU A 122 13.82 -14.97 -18.64
CA GLU A 122 14.19 -16.16 -17.86
C GLU A 122 14.59 -17.34 -18.78
N SER A 123 13.81 -17.54 -19.85
CA SER A 123 14.08 -18.60 -20.84
C SER A 123 15.38 -18.31 -21.60
N ILE A 124 15.62 -17.07 -22.03
CA ILE A 124 16.86 -16.67 -22.72
C ILE A 124 18.07 -16.90 -21.82
N ALA A 125 17.98 -16.52 -20.55
CA ALA A 125 19.04 -16.74 -19.57
C ALA A 125 19.35 -18.25 -19.42
N TRP A 126 18.31 -19.07 -19.24
CA TRP A 126 18.46 -20.51 -19.14
C TRP A 126 19.09 -21.13 -20.40
N PHE A 127 18.59 -20.78 -21.59
CA PHE A 127 19.13 -21.27 -22.86
C PHE A 127 20.58 -20.82 -23.09
N THR A 128 20.94 -19.61 -22.66
CA THR A 128 22.31 -19.10 -22.80
C THR A 128 23.30 -20.00 -22.07
N VAL A 129 23.02 -20.36 -20.81
CA VAL A 129 23.87 -21.28 -20.04
C VAL A 129 23.82 -22.69 -20.64
N PHE A 130 22.65 -23.16 -21.06
CA PHE A 130 22.48 -24.50 -21.60
C PHE A 130 23.29 -24.74 -22.88
N TYR A 131 23.26 -23.80 -23.83
CA TYR A 131 23.94 -23.96 -25.13
C TYR A 131 25.41 -23.52 -25.11
N PHE A 132 25.75 -22.44 -24.39
CA PHE A 132 27.09 -21.85 -24.42
C PHE A 132 27.95 -22.20 -23.20
N GLY A 133 27.40 -22.93 -22.23
CA GLY A 133 28.11 -23.37 -21.02
C GLY A 133 28.32 -22.25 -19.99
N ASN A 134 29.24 -22.49 -19.06
CA ASN A 134 29.49 -21.66 -17.88
C ASN A 134 30.73 -20.74 -18.01
N GLY A 135 31.12 -20.41 -19.24
CA GLY A 135 32.20 -19.44 -19.47
C GLY A 135 31.86 -18.04 -18.96
N TRP A 136 32.88 -17.19 -18.79
CA TRP A 136 32.70 -15.82 -18.28
C TRP A 136 31.72 -14.98 -19.11
N ILE A 137 31.79 -15.06 -20.44
CA ILE A 137 30.91 -14.28 -21.32
C ILE A 137 29.43 -14.73 -21.22
N PRO A 138 29.06 -16.02 -21.41
CA PRO A 138 27.69 -16.48 -21.18
C PRO A 138 27.18 -16.17 -19.77
N THR A 139 28.03 -16.28 -18.76
CA THR A 139 27.67 -16.00 -17.37
C THR A 139 27.32 -14.53 -17.16
N LEU A 140 28.14 -13.60 -17.66
CA LEU A 140 27.87 -12.15 -17.53
C LEU A 140 26.58 -11.75 -18.27
N ILE A 141 26.36 -12.29 -19.47
CA ILE A 141 25.12 -12.05 -20.24
C ILE A 141 23.91 -12.57 -19.45
N THR A 142 23.99 -13.81 -18.96
CA THR A 142 22.93 -14.44 -18.16
C THR A 142 22.64 -13.61 -16.92
N ALA A 143 23.66 -13.16 -16.20
CA ALA A 143 23.50 -12.34 -15.00
C ALA A 143 22.78 -11.02 -15.31
N PHE A 144 23.14 -10.34 -16.41
CA PHE A 144 22.47 -9.11 -16.82
C PHE A 144 21.00 -9.33 -17.20
N VAL A 145 20.72 -10.38 -17.96
CA VAL A 145 19.35 -10.74 -18.38
C VAL A 145 18.49 -11.10 -17.17
N LEU A 146 19.01 -11.94 -16.26
CA LEU A 146 18.31 -12.31 -15.03
C LEU A 146 18.12 -11.11 -14.11
N ALA A 147 19.12 -10.25 -13.92
CA ALA A 147 18.97 -9.03 -13.11
C ALA A 147 17.83 -8.15 -13.63
N THR A 148 17.76 -7.96 -14.95
CA THR A 148 16.68 -7.22 -15.60
C THR A 148 15.32 -7.88 -15.37
N SER A 149 15.23 -9.20 -15.62
CA SER A 149 14.01 -9.99 -15.40
C SER A 149 13.52 -9.90 -13.94
N GLN A 150 14.44 -10.06 -12.99
CA GLN A 150 14.13 -10.06 -11.56
C GLN A 150 13.69 -8.69 -11.04
N ALA A 151 14.26 -7.60 -11.57
CA ALA A 151 13.81 -6.24 -11.28
C ALA A 151 12.37 -6.03 -11.77
N GLN A 152 12.08 -6.38 -13.02
CA GLN A 152 10.73 -6.29 -13.59
C GLN A 152 9.72 -7.17 -12.85
N ALA A 153 10.10 -8.41 -12.52
CA ALA A 153 9.27 -9.31 -11.71
C ALA A 153 8.98 -8.75 -10.31
N GLY A 154 9.90 -7.97 -9.74
CA GLY A 154 9.72 -7.28 -8.45
C GLY A 154 8.62 -6.22 -8.49
N TRP A 155 8.57 -5.41 -9.55
CA TRP A 155 7.48 -4.45 -9.76
C TRP A 155 6.17 -5.14 -10.13
N LEU A 156 6.22 -6.15 -10.99
CA LEU A 156 5.03 -6.91 -11.38
C LEU A 156 4.36 -7.58 -10.18
N GLN A 157 5.15 -8.25 -9.32
CA GLN A 157 4.59 -8.89 -8.13
C GLN A 157 4.06 -7.86 -7.12
N HIS A 158 4.68 -6.67 -7.03
CA HIS A 158 4.26 -5.61 -6.13
C HIS A 158 2.83 -5.14 -6.48
N ASP A 159 2.56 -4.91 -7.76
CA ASP A 159 1.24 -4.46 -8.23
C ASP A 159 0.15 -5.52 -7.99
N TYR A 160 0.48 -6.80 -8.18
CA TYR A 160 -0.43 -7.89 -7.81
C TYR A 160 -0.58 -8.04 -6.28
N GLY A 161 0.49 -7.78 -5.51
CA GLY A 161 0.46 -7.77 -4.05
C GLY A 161 -0.47 -6.70 -3.48
N HIS A 162 -0.54 -5.55 -4.14
CA HIS A 162 -1.47 -4.45 -3.83
C HIS A 162 -2.89 -4.64 -4.38
N LEU A 163 -3.17 -5.76 -5.06
CA LEU A 163 -4.47 -6.05 -5.66
C LEU A 163 -4.88 -5.05 -6.76
N SER A 164 -3.91 -4.38 -7.40
CA SER A 164 -4.16 -3.29 -8.34
C SER A 164 -4.48 -3.75 -9.77
N VAL A 165 -4.26 -5.02 -10.09
CA VAL A 165 -4.41 -5.50 -11.48
C VAL A 165 -5.82 -6.01 -11.77
N TYR A 166 -6.36 -6.91 -10.96
CA TYR A 166 -7.70 -7.48 -11.13
C TYR A 166 -8.68 -6.95 -10.09
N ARG A 167 -9.95 -6.75 -10.49
CA ARG A 167 -11.02 -6.41 -9.56
C ARG A 167 -11.28 -7.49 -8.51
N LYS A 168 -11.12 -8.77 -8.87
CA LYS A 168 -11.28 -9.90 -7.93
C LYS A 168 -9.95 -10.23 -7.26
N PRO A 169 -9.81 -10.12 -5.93
CA PRO A 169 -8.56 -10.36 -5.22
C PRO A 169 -7.93 -11.73 -5.48
N LYS A 170 -8.77 -12.76 -5.69
CA LYS A 170 -8.33 -14.14 -5.99
C LYS A 170 -7.32 -14.21 -7.14
N TRP A 171 -7.55 -13.47 -8.23
CA TRP A 171 -6.67 -13.50 -9.39
C TRP A 171 -5.35 -12.79 -9.12
N ASN A 172 -5.38 -11.65 -8.42
CA ASN A 172 -4.15 -10.99 -7.99
C ASN A 172 -3.29 -11.88 -7.11
N HIS A 173 -3.89 -12.53 -6.10
CA HIS A 173 -3.15 -13.43 -5.20
C HIS A 173 -2.55 -14.63 -5.93
N LEU A 174 -3.26 -15.19 -6.92
CA LEU A 174 -2.74 -16.31 -7.70
C LEU A 174 -1.49 -15.91 -8.48
N VAL A 175 -1.56 -14.79 -9.21
CA VAL A 175 -0.43 -14.32 -10.02
C VAL A 175 0.71 -13.81 -9.14
N HIS A 176 0.42 -13.09 -8.06
CA HIS A 176 1.41 -12.67 -7.07
C HIS A 176 2.19 -13.89 -6.56
N LYS A 177 1.51 -14.93 -6.07
CA LYS A 177 2.15 -16.17 -5.59
C LYS A 177 2.99 -16.86 -6.66
N PHE A 178 2.53 -16.86 -7.90
CA PHE A 178 3.31 -17.41 -9.01
C PHE A 178 4.59 -16.60 -9.25
N VAL A 179 4.49 -15.28 -9.43
CA VAL A 179 5.64 -14.42 -9.75
C VAL A 179 6.66 -14.41 -8.61
N ILE A 180 6.25 -14.14 -7.37
CA ILE A 180 7.22 -14.11 -6.26
C ILE A 180 7.73 -15.51 -5.90
N GLY A 181 6.87 -16.53 -5.95
CA GLY A 181 7.24 -17.89 -5.57
C GLY A 181 8.13 -18.58 -6.60
N HIS A 182 7.68 -18.64 -7.85
CA HIS A 182 8.34 -19.42 -8.90
C HIS A 182 9.42 -18.63 -9.65
N LEU A 183 9.22 -17.32 -9.87
CA LEU A 183 10.20 -16.52 -10.60
C LEU A 183 11.24 -15.90 -9.67
N LYS A 184 10.82 -15.39 -8.50
CA LYS A 184 11.76 -14.73 -7.56
C LYS A 184 12.30 -15.65 -6.47
N GLY A 185 11.65 -16.77 -6.20
CA GLY A 185 12.06 -17.71 -5.14
C GLY A 185 11.73 -17.24 -3.72
N ALA A 186 10.73 -16.38 -3.53
CA ALA A 186 10.33 -15.84 -2.22
C ALA A 186 8.84 -16.07 -1.91
N SER A 187 8.47 -15.98 -0.62
CA SER A 187 7.09 -16.21 -0.18
C SER A 187 6.25 -14.94 -0.29
N ALA A 188 5.08 -15.04 -0.94
CA ALA A 188 4.08 -13.97 -1.00
C ALA A 188 3.61 -13.54 0.39
N ASN A 189 3.50 -14.47 1.33
CA ASN A 189 3.08 -14.16 2.70
C ASN A 189 4.16 -13.37 3.45
N TRP A 190 5.44 -13.74 3.27
CA TRP A 190 6.55 -13.01 3.85
C TRP A 190 6.61 -11.58 3.30
N TRP A 191 6.47 -11.43 1.99
CA TRP A 191 6.47 -10.12 1.34
C TRP A 191 5.31 -9.27 1.84
N ASN A 192 4.07 -9.78 1.80
CA ASN A 192 2.90 -9.06 2.32
C ASN A 192 3.08 -8.64 3.79
N HIS A 193 3.59 -9.53 4.65
CA HIS A 193 3.77 -9.24 6.07
C HIS A 193 4.72 -8.04 6.28
N ARG A 194 5.88 -8.04 5.61
CA ARG A 194 6.83 -6.92 5.68
C ARG A 194 6.30 -5.66 5.03
N HIS A 195 5.73 -5.81 3.83
CA HIS A 195 5.26 -4.70 3.01
C HIS A 195 4.10 -3.95 3.67
N PHE A 196 3.19 -4.64 4.36
CA PHE A 196 2.13 -4.00 5.13
C PHE A 196 2.67 -3.21 6.34
N GLN A 197 3.74 -3.68 6.99
CA GLN A 197 4.38 -2.92 8.07
C GLN A 197 5.04 -1.65 7.54
N HIS A 198 5.77 -1.76 6.42
CA HIS A 198 6.34 -0.60 5.72
C HIS A 198 5.26 0.44 5.41
N HIS A 199 4.17 0.05 4.76
CA HIS A 199 3.09 0.99 4.42
C HIS A 199 2.28 1.51 5.62
N ALA A 200 2.33 0.82 6.76
CA ALA A 200 1.69 1.31 7.97
C ALA A 200 2.46 2.49 8.59
N LYS A 201 3.80 2.51 8.52
CA LYS A 201 4.65 3.56 9.10
C LYS A 201 5.95 3.73 8.30
N PRO A 202 5.90 4.23 7.06
CA PRO A 202 7.05 4.21 6.17
C PRO A 202 8.13 5.18 6.64
N ASN A 203 9.39 4.79 6.45
CA ASN A 203 10.59 5.57 6.77
C ASN A 203 10.71 5.99 8.24
N ILE A 204 10.07 5.26 9.15
CA ILE A 204 10.26 5.46 10.60
C ILE A 204 11.17 4.35 11.12
N PHE A 205 12.32 4.73 11.68
CA PHE A 205 13.25 3.80 12.29
C PHE A 205 12.56 2.93 13.34
N HIS A 206 12.99 1.67 13.44
CA HIS A 206 12.42 0.63 14.31
C HIS A 206 10.96 0.22 14.06
N LYS A 207 10.19 0.98 13.26
CA LYS A 207 8.80 0.66 12.91
C LYS A 207 8.66 0.15 11.47
N ASP A 208 9.47 0.68 10.57
CA ASP A 208 9.55 0.24 9.18
C ASP A 208 10.66 -0.81 9.02
N PRO A 209 10.31 -2.06 8.66
CA PRO A 209 11.31 -3.11 8.45
C PRO A 209 12.24 -2.84 7.26
N ASP A 210 11.87 -1.94 6.34
CA ASP A 210 12.63 -1.70 5.10
C ASP A 210 13.79 -0.73 5.29
N VAL A 211 13.74 0.13 6.31
CA VAL A 211 14.86 1.02 6.69
C VAL A 211 15.64 0.50 7.91
N ASN A 212 15.27 -0.67 8.44
CA ASN A 212 16.06 -1.37 9.46
C ASN A 212 17.26 -2.10 8.84
N MET A 213 18.08 -1.35 8.12
CA MET A 213 19.24 -1.81 7.37
C MET A 213 20.54 -1.34 8.03
N LEU A 214 21.67 -1.95 7.63
CA LEU A 214 22.99 -1.53 8.11
C LEU A 214 23.20 -0.04 7.85
N HIS A 215 23.75 0.68 8.84
CA HIS A 215 23.98 2.14 8.80
C HIS A 215 24.73 2.62 7.56
N VAL A 216 25.54 1.75 6.92
CA VAL A 216 26.26 2.05 5.67
C VAL A 216 25.33 2.39 4.49
N PHE A 217 24.07 1.96 4.53
CA PHE A 217 23.10 2.23 3.47
C PHE A 217 22.12 3.37 3.82
N VAL A 218 22.25 3.99 4.99
CA VAL A 218 21.44 5.16 5.37
C VAL A 218 22.11 6.41 4.80
N LEU A 219 21.42 7.10 3.89
CA LEU A 219 21.90 8.32 3.25
C LEU A 219 21.16 9.53 3.83
N GLY A 220 21.90 10.55 4.28
CA GLY A 220 21.33 11.82 4.76
C GLY A 220 21.99 12.32 6.04
N GLU A 221 21.93 13.64 6.25
CA GLU A 221 22.45 14.31 7.46
C GLU A 221 21.51 14.16 8.67
N TRP A 222 20.23 13.87 8.42
CA TRP A 222 19.17 13.87 9.44
C TRP A 222 18.37 12.57 9.37
N GLN A 223 18.08 12.01 10.54
CA GLN A 223 17.16 10.88 10.67
C GLN A 223 15.79 11.36 11.15
N PRO A 224 14.69 10.88 10.55
CA PRO A 224 13.36 11.15 11.07
C PRO A 224 13.25 10.61 12.50
N ILE A 225 12.89 11.52 13.41
CA ILE A 225 12.68 11.27 14.83
C ILE A 225 11.17 11.10 15.03
N GLU A 226 10.76 10.19 15.93
CA GLU A 226 9.35 9.88 16.20
C GLU A 226 8.48 11.07 16.59
#